data_AF-A0A347VJQ8-F1
#
_entry.id   AF-A0A347VJQ8-F1
#
_cell.length_a   1.000
_cell.length_b   1.000
_cell.length_c   1.000
_cell.angle_alpha   90.00
_cell.angle_beta   90.00
_cell.angle_gamma   90.00
#
_symmetry.space_group_name_H-M   'P 1'
#
loop_
_entity.id
_entity.type
_entity.pdbx_description
1 polymer ?
#
loop_
_entity_poly.entity_id
_entity_poly.type
_entity_poly.pdbx_seq_one_letter_code
_entity_poly.pdbx_strand_id
1 'polypeptide(L)'
;MRNIIILMLLCNILFAKNVSKDSIHIESINAFSELRNCVNNDSKACEKLLNAGVRSVNECEIHECALIGEVLIATNKDELAIEYLKKACLSRVLSACKNLGIAFENLNNINNAKAYYNDGCKFNDVLSCHNLGLLYAKKLDNENLAMQSFKISCDLFYSKSCYNLAVLYAKNTQNSNKSKAKYYFDKACDLGLNAGCNALKDFTNIQMPSLQKQRGLYIKSF
;
A
#
# COMPACT_ATOMS: atom_id res chain seq x y z
N MET A 1 13.16 6.83 27.36
CA MET A 1 12.09 6.14 26.60
C MET A 1 12.52 5.61 25.22
N ARG A 2 13.64 6.05 24.64
CA ARG A 2 14.13 5.62 23.31
C ARG A 2 14.97 4.32 23.32
N ASN A 3 15.36 3.82 24.51
CA ASN A 3 16.20 2.63 24.68
C ASN A 3 15.43 1.34 25.05
N ILE A 4 14.10 1.40 25.24
CA ILE A 4 13.29 0.21 25.61
C ILE A 4 12.74 -0.51 24.37
N ILE A 5 12.55 0.20 23.24
CA ILE A 5 12.01 -0.37 22.00
C ILE A 5 13.05 -1.21 21.24
N ILE A 6 14.33 -0.82 21.32
CA ILE A 6 15.44 -1.58 20.71
C ILE A 6 15.67 -2.91 21.45
N LEU A 7 15.41 -2.94 22.76
CA LEU A 7 15.55 -4.15 23.57
C LEU A 7 14.45 -5.19 23.26
N MET A 8 13.25 -4.75 22.87
CA MET A 8 12.16 -5.67 22.48
C MET A 8 12.34 -6.28 21.08
N LEU A 9 12.98 -5.57 20.14
CA LEU A 9 13.30 -6.12 18.82
C LEU A 9 14.47 -7.12 18.84
N LEU A 10 15.40 -6.97 19.79
CA LEU A 10 16.53 -7.89 19.96
C LEU A 10 16.15 -9.16 20.75
N CYS A 11 15.08 -9.15 21.55
CA CYS A 11 14.71 -10.30 22.38
C CYS A 11 14.11 -11.47 21.57
N ASN A 12 13.40 -11.19 20.47
CA ASN A 12 12.78 -12.23 19.63
C ASN A 12 13.76 -12.99 18.71
N ILE A 13 15.01 -12.51 18.63
CA ILE A 13 16.10 -13.16 17.91
C ILE A 13 16.92 -14.08 18.84
N LEU A 14 16.89 -13.82 20.16
CA LEU A 14 17.70 -14.54 21.15
C LEU A 14 17.09 -15.86 21.68
N PHE A 15 15.83 -16.19 21.35
CA PHE A 15 15.18 -17.42 21.80
C PHE A 15 15.10 -18.55 20.76
N ALA A 16 15.70 -18.37 19.57
CA ALA A 16 16.03 -19.50 18.72
C ALA A 16 17.24 -20.24 19.34
N LYS A 17 16.97 -21.20 20.22
CA LYS A 17 18.01 -22.06 20.81
C LYS A 17 18.72 -22.86 19.73
N ASN A 18 19.93 -22.42 19.39
CA ASN A 18 21.17 -23.17 19.11
C ASN A 18 21.98 -22.49 18.00
N VAL A 19 22.51 -21.30 18.29
CA VAL A 19 23.62 -20.75 17.52
C VAL A 19 24.76 -20.45 18.47
N SER A 20 25.93 -21.01 18.18
CA SER A 20 27.17 -20.91 18.93
C SER A 20 27.61 -19.46 19.09
N LYS A 21 28.28 -19.19 20.21
CA LYS A 21 28.43 -17.86 20.83
C LYS A 21 29.49 -16.94 20.19
N ASP A 22 29.97 -17.23 18.98
CA ASP A 22 31.14 -16.53 18.40
C ASP A 22 30.88 -15.80 17.05
N SER A 23 29.63 -15.69 16.57
CA SER A 23 29.33 -15.15 15.22
C SER A 23 28.46 -13.88 15.17
N ILE A 24 28.24 -13.19 16.29
CA ILE A 24 27.16 -12.19 16.44
C ILE A 24 27.29 -10.92 15.55
N HIS A 25 28.40 -10.69 14.84
CA HIS A 25 28.62 -9.41 14.15
C HIS A 25 28.72 -9.41 12.61
N ILE A 26 28.63 -10.53 11.90
CA ILE A 26 28.82 -10.55 10.43
C ILE A 26 27.58 -11.03 9.66
N GLU A 27 26.81 -12.00 10.17
CA GLU A 27 25.60 -12.50 9.50
C GLU A 27 24.42 -11.52 9.57
N SER A 28 24.32 -10.74 10.67
CA SER A 28 23.24 -9.77 10.89
C SER A 28 23.32 -8.53 9.99
N ILE A 29 24.54 -8.13 9.59
CA ILE A 29 24.78 -6.99 8.69
C ILE A 29 24.30 -7.32 7.27
N ASN A 30 24.53 -8.55 6.82
CA ASN A 30 24.10 -9.01 5.50
C ASN A 30 22.57 -9.15 5.42
N ALA A 31 21.92 -9.72 6.43
CA ALA A 31 20.46 -9.87 6.44
C ALA A 31 19.73 -8.51 6.36
N PHE A 32 20.22 -7.49 7.06
CA PHE A 32 19.63 -6.14 6.99
C PHE A 32 19.86 -5.47 5.64
N SER A 33 21.04 -5.65 5.03
CA SER A 33 21.32 -5.14 3.70
C SER A 33 20.45 -5.82 2.63
N GLU A 34 20.33 -7.14 2.68
CA GLU A 34 19.49 -7.89 1.74
C GLU A 34 18.00 -7.57 1.94
N LEU A 35 17.55 -7.38 3.19
CA LEU A 35 16.20 -6.89 3.47
C LEU A 35 15.95 -5.51 2.85
N ARG A 36 16.88 -4.58 3.03
CA ARG A 36 16.80 -3.25 2.41
C ARG A 36 16.75 -3.34 0.89
N ASN A 37 17.59 -4.18 0.30
CA ASN A 37 17.62 -4.37 -1.15
C ASN A 37 16.31 -4.99 -1.65
N CYS A 38 15.81 -6.00 -0.96
CA CYS A 38 14.53 -6.63 -1.27
C CYS A 38 13.36 -5.63 -1.23
N VAL A 39 13.28 -4.80 -0.18
CA VAL A 39 12.28 -3.71 -0.08
C VAL A 39 12.43 -2.68 -1.21
N ASN A 40 13.62 -2.51 -1.77
CA ASN A 40 13.87 -1.68 -2.95
C ASN A 40 13.69 -2.44 -4.28
N ASN A 41 12.92 -3.53 -4.27
CA ASN A 41 12.58 -4.39 -5.41
C ASN A 41 13.76 -5.17 -6.02
N ASP A 42 14.82 -5.44 -5.26
CA ASP A 42 15.85 -6.40 -5.68
C ASP A 42 15.36 -7.83 -5.39
N SER A 43 14.83 -8.50 -6.42
CA SER A 43 14.32 -9.87 -6.30
C SER A 43 15.40 -10.88 -5.92
N LYS A 44 16.68 -10.66 -6.28
CA LYS A 44 17.77 -11.56 -5.89
C LYS A 44 18.05 -11.46 -4.40
N ALA A 45 17.97 -10.25 -3.85
CA ALA A 45 18.07 -10.04 -2.41
C ALA A 45 16.91 -10.73 -1.68
N CYS A 46 15.69 -10.63 -2.20
CA CYS A 46 14.54 -11.34 -1.66
C CYS A 46 14.73 -12.87 -1.67
N GLU A 47 15.23 -13.44 -2.77
CA GLU A 47 15.51 -14.88 -2.87
C GLU A 47 16.59 -15.33 -1.86
N LYS A 48 17.63 -14.53 -1.64
CA LYS A 48 18.65 -14.83 -0.61
C LYS A 48 18.04 -14.92 0.78
N LEU A 49 17.10 -14.02 1.12
CA LEU A 49 16.40 -14.06 2.40
C LEU A 49 15.57 -15.33 2.57
N LEU A 50 14.87 -15.77 1.51
CA LEU A 50 14.11 -17.02 1.54
C LEU A 50 15.03 -18.24 1.67
N ASN A 51 16.15 -18.25 0.95
CA ASN A 51 17.14 -19.34 1.00
C ASN A 51 17.87 -19.44 2.34
N ALA A 52 17.97 -18.34 3.10
CA ALA A 52 18.48 -18.35 4.48
C ALA A 52 17.53 -19.05 5.46
N GLY A 53 16.31 -19.38 5.03
CA GLY A 53 15.28 -19.99 5.84
C GLY A 53 14.38 -18.93 6.47
N VAL A 54 13.07 -19.18 6.41
CA VAL A 54 12.04 -18.37 7.07
C VAL A 54 11.23 -19.24 8.02
N ARG A 55 10.76 -18.66 9.12
CA ARG A 55 9.88 -19.36 10.06
C ARG A 55 8.57 -19.76 9.38
N SER A 56 8.00 -20.88 9.79
CA SER A 56 6.68 -21.30 9.29
C SER A 56 5.58 -20.35 9.72
N VAL A 57 4.39 -20.45 9.11
CA VAL A 57 3.21 -19.64 9.46
C VAL A 57 2.85 -19.77 10.95
N ASN A 58 3.08 -20.94 11.56
CA ASN A 58 2.78 -21.19 12.96
C ASN A 58 3.80 -20.57 13.91
N GLU A 59 5.05 -20.40 13.46
CA GLU A 59 6.18 -19.93 14.28
C GLU A 59 6.48 -18.44 14.11
N CYS A 60 6.10 -17.84 12.99
CA CYS A 60 6.35 -16.41 12.76
C CYS A 60 5.44 -15.53 13.63
N GLU A 61 6.01 -14.45 14.15
CA GLU A 61 5.24 -13.38 14.80
C GLU A 61 4.46 -12.56 13.76
N ILE A 62 3.40 -11.84 14.18
CA ILE A 62 2.48 -11.13 13.25
C ILE A 62 3.19 -10.25 12.21
N HIS A 63 4.14 -9.42 12.64
CA HIS A 63 4.91 -8.55 11.73
C HIS A 63 5.95 -9.31 10.89
N GLU A 64 6.49 -10.41 11.44
CA GLU A 64 7.41 -11.28 10.73
C GLU A 64 6.67 -12.02 9.60
N CYS A 65 5.47 -12.55 9.85
CA CYS A 65 4.64 -13.16 8.82
C CYS A 65 4.28 -12.13 7.72
N ALA A 66 3.99 -10.89 8.09
CA ALA A 66 3.73 -9.83 7.11
C ALA A 66 4.94 -9.60 6.20
N LEU A 67 6.15 -9.58 6.77
CA LEU A 67 7.39 -9.40 6.02
C LEU A 67 7.70 -10.60 5.14
N ILE A 68 7.61 -11.83 5.67
CA ILE A 68 7.81 -13.07 4.89
C ILE A 68 6.84 -13.09 3.71
N GLY A 69 5.56 -12.77 3.95
CA GLY A 69 4.56 -12.64 2.91
C GLY A 69 4.94 -11.64 1.82
N GLU A 70 5.43 -10.46 2.19
CA GLU A 70 5.90 -9.44 1.22
C GLU A 70 7.08 -9.93 0.37
N VAL A 71 8.06 -10.59 0.99
CA VAL A 71 9.22 -11.19 0.28
C VAL A 71 8.76 -12.28 -0.69
N LEU A 72 7.78 -13.10 -0.30
CA LEU A 72 7.20 -14.13 -1.17
C LEU A 72 6.49 -13.50 -2.39
N ILE A 73 5.73 -12.42 -2.20
CA ILE A 73 5.13 -11.67 -3.33
C ILE A 73 6.20 -11.09 -4.24
N ALA A 74 7.25 -10.47 -3.70
CA ALA A 74 8.36 -9.90 -4.47
C ALA A 74 9.14 -10.95 -5.30
N THR A 75 8.98 -12.23 -4.99
CA THR A 75 9.60 -13.36 -5.70
C THR A 75 8.59 -14.18 -6.51
N ASN A 76 7.38 -13.66 -6.74
CA ASN A 76 6.29 -14.33 -7.47
C ASN A 76 5.86 -15.68 -6.86
N LYS A 77 6.00 -15.83 -5.54
CA LYS A 77 5.56 -17.00 -4.78
C LYS A 77 4.22 -16.69 -4.10
N ASP A 78 3.25 -16.18 -4.87
CA ASP A 78 1.99 -15.63 -4.36
C ASP A 78 1.19 -16.63 -3.54
N GLU A 79 1.11 -17.90 -3.96
CA GLU A 79 0.38 -18.94 -3.24
C GLU A 79 0.94 -19.17 -1.83
N LEU A 80 2.27 -19.21 -1.71
CA LEU A 80 2.94 -19.40 -0.42
C LEU A 80 2.74 -18.20 0.51
N ALA A 81 2.57 -17.00 -0.04
CA ALA A 81 2.38 -15.78 0.73
C ALA A 81 1.02 -15.72 1.45
N ILE A 82 0.00 -16.43 0.94
CA ILE A 82 -1.40 -16.27 1.37
C ILE A 82 -1.56 -16.47 2.88
N GLU A 83 -1.10 -17.59 3.43
CA GLU A 83 -1.36 -17.91 4.84
C GLU A 83 -0.57 -17.00 5.80
N TYR A 84 0.66 -16.61 5.43
CA TYR A 84 1.44 -15.61 6.17
C TYR A 84 0.73 -14.25 6.22
N LEU A 85 0.29 -13.77 5.05
CA LEU A 85 -0.36 -12.47 4.92
C LEU A 85 -1.76 -12.46 5.54
N LYS A 86 -2.47 -13.59 5.51
CA LYS A 86 -3.79 -13.75 6.15
C LYS A 86 -3.69 -13.62 7.66
N LYS A 87 -2.73 -14.31 8.30
CA LYS A 87 -2.46 -14.17 9.74
C LYS A 87 -2.17 -12.72 10.12
N ALA A 88 -1.35 -12.03 9.33
CA ALA A 88 -1.01 -10.62 9.56
C ALA A 88 -2.18 -9.65 9.29
N CYS A 89 -2.95 -9.88 8.23
CA CYS A 89 -4.11 -9.05 7.86
C CYS A 89 -5.23 -9.14 8.90
N LEU A 90 -5.53 -10.35 9.42
CA LEU A 90 -6.49 -10.53 10.51
C LEU A 90 -6.07 -9.79 11.80
N SER A 91 -4.77 -9.60 11.97
CA SER A 91 -4.18 -8.81 13.06
C SER A 91 -4.07 -7.31 12.73
N ARG A 92 -4.67 -6.86 11.62
CA ARG A 92 -4.74 -5.46 11.16
C ARG A 92 -3.37 -4.81 10.87
N VAL A 93 -2.38 -5.61 10.45
CA VAL A 93 -1.16 -5.04 9.86
C VAL A 93 -1.54 -4.41 8.53
N LEU A 94 -1.45 -3.08 8.43
CA LEU A 94 -1.96 -2.29 7.29
C LEU A 94 -1.47 -2.80 5.94
N SER A 95 -0.17 -3.11 5.81
CA SER A 95 0.43 -3.60 4.58
C SER A 95 0.00 -5.00 4.18
N ALA A 96 -0.44 -5.83 5.15
CA ALA A 96 -0.68 -7.25 4.92
C ALA A 96 -1.96 -7.49 4.10
N CYS A 97 -3.06 -6.80 4.39
CA CYS A 97 -4.29 -6.95 3.61
C CYS A 97 -4.11 -6.48 2.16
N LYS A 98 -3.34 -5.41 1.95
CA LYS A 98 -2.95 -4.94 0.62
C LYS A 98 -2.10 -5.98 -0.12
N ASN A 99 -1.07 -6.53 0.52
CA ASN A 99 -0.23 -7.55 -0.10
C ASN A 99 -1.02 -8.84 -0.39
N LEU A 100 -1.97 -9.20 0.47
CA LEU A 100 -2.85 -10.35 0.26
C LEU A 100 -3.78 -10.12 -0.93
N GLY A 101 -4.31 -8.90 -1.08
CA GLY A 101 -5.06 -8.51 -2.26
C GLY A 101 -4.23 -8.64 -3.54
N ILE A 102 -2.97 -8.19 -3.52
CA ILE A 102 -2.03 -8.32 -4.65
C ILE A 102 -1.79 -9.79 -4.98
N ALA A 103 -1.55 -10.64 -3.97
CA ALA A 103 -1.35 -12.08 -4.14
C ALA A 103 -2.52 -12.70 -4.92
N PHE A 104 -3.75 -12.38 -4.51
CA PHE A 104 -4.94 -12.88 -5.18
C PHE A 104 -5.15 -12.27 -6.58
N GLU A 105 -4.78 -11.01 -6.82
CA GLU A 105 -4.79 -10.44 -8.18
C GLU A 105 -3.82 -11.17 -9.11
N ASN A 106 -2.59 -11.43 -8.66
CA ASN A 106 -1.57 -12.16 -9.42
C ASN A 106 -2.05 -13.58 -9.76
N LEU A 107 -2.78 -14.22 -8.84
CA LEU A 107 -3.43 -15.52 -9.05
C LEU A 107 -4.76 -15.44 -9.81
N ASN A 108 -5.12 -14.27 -10.37
CA ASN A 108 -6.38 -14.01 -11.07
C ASN A 108 -7.66 -14.29 -10.25
N ASN A 109 -7.56 -14.34 -8.92
CA ASN A 109 -8.71 -14.48 -8.03
C ASN A 109 -9.25 -13.10 -7.62
N ILE A 110 -9.98 -12.48 -8.54
CA ILE A 110 -10.50 -11.12 -8.40
C ILE A 110 -11.44 -10.95 -7.20
N ASN A 111 -12.20 -12.01 -6.84
CA ASN A 111 -13.13 -11.95 -5.72
C ASN A 111 -12.41 -11.82 -4.37
N ASN A 112 -11.38 -12.63 -4.14
CA ASN A 112 -10.58 -12.53 -2.93
C ASN A 112 -9.74 -11.26 -2.92
N ALA A 113 -9.15 -10.86 -4.05
CA ALA A 113 -8.43 -9.59 -4.16
C ALA A 113 -9.29 -8.40 -3.71
N LYS A 114 -10.51 -8.30 -4.26
CA LYS A 114 -11.51 -7.29 -3.89
C LYS A 114 -11.83 -7.32 -2.39
N ALA A 115 -12.06 -8.51 -1.84
CA ALA A 115 -12.39 -8.68 -0.43
C ALA A 115 -11.28 -8.16 0.50
N TYR A 116 -10.03 -8.57 0.25
CA TYR A 116 -8.90 -8.18 1.10
C TYR A 116 -8.49 -6.72 0.93
N TYR A 117 -8.59 -6.15 -0.27
CA TYR A 117 -8.42 -4.69 -0.42
C TYR A 117 -9.53 -3.91 0.29
N ASN A 118 -10.76 -4.39 0.26
CA ASN A 118 -11.86 -3.76 0.98
C ASN A 118 -11.63 -3.80 2.50
N ASP A 119 -11.16 -4.92 3.04
CA ASP A 119 -10.84 -5.02 4.47
C ASP A 119 -9.66 -4.13 4.87
N GLY A 120 -8.58 -4.10 4.09
CA GLY A 120 -7.48 -3.15 4.31
C GLY A 120 -7.95 -1.70 4.23
N CYS A 121 -8.84 -1.38 3.29
CA CYS A 121 -9.40 -0.04 3.16
C CYS A 121 -10.26 0.37 4.37
N LYS A 122 -11.06 -0.55 4.94
CA LYS A 122 -11.78 -0.33 6.21
C LYS A 122 -10.84 -0.07 7.39
N PHE A 123 -9.61 -0.57 7.34
CA PHE A 123 -8.57 -0.29 8.33
C PHE A 123 -7.79 1.00 8.03
N ASN A 124 -8.25 1.83 7.09
CA ASN A 124 -7.58 3.03 6.61
C ASN A 124 -6.21 2.76 5.97
N ASP A 125 -5.96 1.54 5.45
CA ASP A 125 -4.79 1.30 4.62
C ASP A 125 -4.96 2.00 3.27
N VAL A 126 -4.16 3.04 3.08
CA VAL A 126 -4.24 3.97 1.96
C VAL A 126 -4.05 3.27 0.61
N LEU A 127 -3.16 2.29 0.56
CA LEU A 127 -2.82 1.53 -0.64
C LEU A 127 -3.87 0.48 -0.97
N SER A 128 -4.47 -0.17 0.02
CA SER A 128 -5.64 -1.03 -0.13
C SER A 128 -6.79 -0.28 -0.80
N CYS A 129 -7.14 0.91 -0.31
CA CYS A 129 -8.18 1.74 -0.94
C CYS A 129 -7.82 2.13 -2.38
N HIS A 130 -6.56 2.45 -2.66
CA HIS A 130 -6.10 2.76 -4.01
C HIS A 130 -6.23 1.56 -4.96
N ASN A 131 -5.75 0.39 -4.53
CA ASN A 131 -5.78 -0.82 -5.33
C ASN A 131 -7.22 -1.31 -5.55
N LEU A 132 -8.09 -1.18 -4.55
CA LEU A 132 -9.52 -1.43 -4.72
C LEU A 132 -10.12 -0.55 -5.82
N GLY A 133 -9.75 0.74 -5.84
CA GLY A 133 -10.16 1.66 -6.89
C GLY A 133 -9.66 1.25 -8.27
N LEU A 134 -8.40 0.82 -8.38
CA LEU A 134 -7.83 0.30 -9.63
C LEU A 134 -8.54 -0.97 -10.09
N LEU A 135 -8.85 -1.89 -9.17
CA LEU A 135 -9.56 -3.13 -9.44
C LEU A 135 -10.95 -2.84 -10.02
N TYR A 136 -11.70 -1.94 -9.38
CA TYR A 136 -13.01 -1.52 -9.88
C TYR A 136 -12.94 -0.85 -11.25
N ALA A 137 -11.97 0.05 -11.47
CA ALA A 137 -11.85 0.79 -12.72
C ALA A 137 -11.36 -0.05 -13.90
N LYS A 138 -10.49 -1.04 -13.66
CA LYS A 138 -9.77 -1.76 -14.73
C LYS A 138 -10.23 -3.19 -14.96
N LYS A 139 -10.80 -3.84 -13.94
CA LYS A 139 -11.13 -5.28 -13.99
C LYS A 139 -12.63 -5.55 -13.85
N LEU A 140 -13.36 -4.66 -13.19
CA LEU A 140 -14.79 -4.83 -12.88
C LEU A 140 -15.70 -3.80 -13.56
N ASP A 141 -15.11 -2.84 -14.29
CA ASP A 141 -15.80 -1.77 -15.01
C ASP A 141 -16.87 -1.03 -14.16
N ASN A 142 -16.52 -0.74 -12.90
CA ASN A 142 -17.41 -0.07 -11.96
C ASN A 142 -16.82 1.29 -11.53
N GLU A 143 -17.03 2.31 -12.36
CA GLU A 143 -16.49 3.65 -12.12
C GLU A 143 -16.97 4.26 -10.80
N ASN A 144 -18.24 4.04 -10.42
CA ASN A 144 -18.79 4.60 -9.17
C ASN A 144 -18.04 4.09 -7.93
N LEU A 145 -17.82 2.78 -7.84
CA LEU A 145 -17.06 2.19 -6.72
C LEU A 145 -15.57 2.51 -6.80
N ALA A 146 -15.02 2.67 -8.02
CA ALA A 146 -13.66 3.15 -8.21
C ALA A 146 -13.48 4.57 -7.64
N MET A 147 -14.40 5.49 -7.98
CA MET A 147 -14.39 6.87 -7.48
C MET A 147 -14.49 6.93 -5.96
N GLN A 148 -15.36 6.12 -5.35
CA GLN A 148 -15.48 6.04 -3.88
C GLN A 148 -14.16 5.58 -3.24
N SER A 149 -13.55 4.53 -3.77
CA SER A 149 -12.30 3.96 -3.25
C SER A 149 -11.12 4.94 -3.39
N PHE A 150 -10.98 5.56 -4.57
CA PHE A 150 -9.97 6.60 -4.79
C PHE A 150 -10.21 7.83 -3.92
N LYS A 151 -11.47 8.21 -3.67
CA LYS A 151 -11.79 9.34 -2.79
C LYS A 151 -11.28 9.09 -1.38
N ILE A 152 -11.47 7.90 -0.80
CA ILE A 152 -10.98 7.56 0.54
C ILE A 152 -9.44 7.69 0.58
N SER A 153 -8.75 7.03 -0.36
CA SER A 153 -7.28 7.08 -0.46
C SER A 153 -6.73 8.49 -0.70
N CYS A 154 -7.41 9.31 -1.50
CA CYS A 154 -7.06 10.72 -1.74
C CYS A 154 -7.32 11.61 -0.51
N ASP A 155 -8.41 11.36 0.22
CA ASP A 155 -8.70 12.06 1.47
C ASP A 155 -7.68 11.67 2.56
N LEU A 156 -7.03 10.50 2.44
CA LEU A 156 -5.82 10.08 3.17
C LEU A 156 -4.49 10.50 2.49
N PHE A 157 -4.53 11.55 1.68
CA PHE A 157 -3.36 12.21 1.08
C PHE A 157 -2.53 11.39 0.08
N TYR A 158 -3.10 10.34 -0.53
CA TYR A 158 -2.42 9.64 -1.63
C TYR A 158 -2.61 10.34 -2.97
N SER A 159 -1.56 10.99 -3.44
CA SER A 159 -1.56 11.83 -4.64
C SER A 159 -2.04 11.09 -5.90
N LYS A 160 -1.62 9.83 -6.10
CA LYS A 160 -2.07 9.00 -7.23
C LYS A 160 -3.57 8.71 -7.22
N SER A 161 -4.17 8.53 -6.04
CA SER A 161 -5.62 8.37 -5.92
C SER A 161 -6.36 9.67 -6.24
N CYS A 162 -5.84 10.82 -5.78
CA CYS A 162 -6.41 12.12 -6.16
C CYS A 162 -6.39 12.30 -7.69
N TYR A 163 -5.26 11.99 -8.33
CA TYR A 163 -5.13 12.02 -9.78
C TYR A 163 -6.11 11.09 -10.49
N ASN A 164 -6.20 9.82 -10.08
CA ASN A 164 -7.14 8.87 -10.71
C ASN A 164 -8.59 9.30 -10.54
N LEU A 165 -8.96 9.84 -9.38
CA LEU A 165 -10.29 10.40 -9.16
C LEU A 165 -10.56 11.61 -10.06
N ALA A 166 -9.57 12.49 -10.24
CA ALA A 166 -9.66 13.63 -11.16
C ALA A 166 -9.88 13.18 -12.60
N VAL A 167 -9.16 12.14 -13.05
CA VAL A 167 -9.33 11.54 -14.39
C VAL A 167 -10.75 11.02 -14.58
N LEU A 168 -11.32 10.32 -13.59
CA LEU A 168 -12.70 9.82 -13.67
C LEU A 168 -13.72 10.97 -13.76
N TYR A 169 -13.53 12.05 -13.00
CA TYR A 169 -14.38 13.25 -13.15
C TYR A 169 -14.20 13.91 -14.52
N ALA A 170 -12.98 13.96 -15.06
CA ALA A 170 -12.67 14.61 -16.33
C ALA A 170 -13.31 13.92 -17.55
N LYS A 171 -13.60 12.61 -17.47
CA LYS A 171 -14.31 11.86 -18.53
C LYS A 171 -15.70 12.42 -18.82
N ASN A 172 -16.35 13.02 -17.82
CA ASN A 172 -17.70 13.56 -17.96
C ASN A 172 -17.65 15.04 -18.34
N THR A 173 -18.42 15.43 -19.37
CA THR A 173 -18.37 16.78 -19.94
C THR A 173 -19.13 17.85 -19.14
N GLN A 174 -19.92 17.46 -18.13
CA GLN A 174 -20.64 18.41 -17.27
C GLN A 174 -19.67 19.35 -16.54
N ASN A 175 -19.96 20.65 -16.53
CA ASN A 175 -19.09 21.66 -15.92
C ASN A 175 -18.80 21.38 -14.44
N SER A 176 -19.79 20.87 -13.69
CA SER A 176 -19.61 20.48 -12.28
C SER A 176 -18.54 19.40 -12.09
N ASN A 177 -18.46 18.44 -13.02
CA ASN A 177 -17.44 17.39 -13.00
C ASN A 177 -16.08 17.92 -13.42
N LYS A 178 -16.02 18.84 -14.41
CA LYS A 178 -14.76 19.53 -14.76
C LYS A 178 -14.19 20.32 -13.58
N SER A 179 -15.03 21.03 -12.81
CA SER A 179 -14.60 21.72 -11.59
C SER A 179 -14.05 20.75 -10.55
N LYS A 180 -14.72 19.61 -10.32
CA LYS A 180 -14.21 18.56 -9.42
C LYS A 180 -12.89 17.97 -9.93
N ALA A 181 -12.75 17.72 -11.23
CA ALA A 181 -11.51 17.24 -11.83
C ALA A 181 -10.36 18.21 -11.56
N LYS A 182 -10.55 19.51 -11.85
CA LYS A 182 -9.56 20.56 -11.56
C LYS A 182 -9.15 20.54 -10.08
N TYR A 183 -10.10 20.45 -9.16
CA TYR A 183 -9.82 20.36 -7.72
C TYR A 183 -8.94 19.17 -7.35
N TYR A 184 -9.25 17.97 -7.85
CA TYR A 184 -8.48 16.77 -7.50
C TYR A 184 -7.12 16.72 -8.21
N PHE A 185 -6.99 17.28 -9.43
CA PHE A 185 -5.68 17.47 -10.07
C PHE A 185 -4.79 18.44 -9.28
N ASP A 186 -5.37 19.54 -8.78
CA ASP A 186 -4.67 20.49 -7.93
C ASP A 186 -4.21 19.86 -6.62
N LYS A 187 -5.10 19.14 -5.93
CA LYS A 187 -4.75 18.38 -4.73
C LYS A 187 -3.65 17.35 -5.00
N ALA A 188 -3.66 16.66 -6.15
CA ALA A 188 -2.58 15.74 -6.51
C ALA A 188 -1.25 16.48 -6.74
N CYS A 189 -1.28 17.67 -7.34
CA CYS A 189 -0.13 18.54 -7.53
C CYS A 189 0.46 19.02 -6.19
N ASP A 190 -0.38 19.51 -5.28
CA ASP A 190 0.02 19.94 -3.93
C ASP A 190 0.64 18.79 -3.12
N LEU A 191 0.22 17.55 -3.38
CA LEU A 191 0.79 16.33 -2.80
C LEU A 191 2.03 15.81 -3.56
N GLY A 192 2.62 16.63 -4.44
CA GLY A 192 3.88 16.37 -5.12
C GLY A 192 3.79 15.49 -6.37
N LEU A 193 2.60 15.18 -6.89
CA LEU A 193 2.47 14.42 -8.13
C LEU A 193 2.47 15.36 -9.34
N ASN A 194 3.61 15.43 -10.04
CA ASN A 194 3.79 16.25 -11.25
C ASN A 194 2.72 16.02 -12.33
N ALA A 195 2.19 14.80 -12.45
CA ALA A 195 1.10 14.50 -13.39
C ALA A 195 -0.16 15.33 -13.09
N GLY A 196 -0.47 15.60 -11.82
CA GLY A 196 -1.55 16.50 -11.42
C GLY A 196 -1.29 17.94 -11.87
N CYS A 197 -0.09 18.46 -11.64
CA CYS A 197 0.30 19.81 -12.05
C CYS A 197 0.23 20.00 -13.58
N ASN A 198 0.65 18.97 -14.33
CA ASN A 198 0.59 19.00 -15.79
C ASN A 198 -0.86 18.98 -16.30
N ALA A 199 -1.72 18.15 -15.72
CA ALA A 199 -3.13 18.06 -16.10
C ALA A 199 -3.88 19.38 -15.88
N LEU A 200 -3.50 20.20 -14.90
CA LEU A 200 -4.14 21.50 -14.65
C LEU A 200 -4.10 22.47 -15.84
N LYS A 201 -3.15 22.32 -16.76
CA LYS A 201 -3.02 23.17 -17.95
C LYS A 201 -4.26 23.11 -18.84
N ASP A 202 -4.96 21.97 -18.84
CA ASP A 202 -6.19 21.77 -19.62
C ASP A 202 -7.45 22.33 -18.91
N PHE A 203 -7.30 22.82 -17.66
CA PHE A 203 -8.40 23.30 -16.81
C PHE A 203 -8.27 24.79 -16.46
N THR A 204 -7.51 25.56 -17.23
CA THR A 204 -7.26 27.01 -16.99
C THR A 204 -8.55 27.85 -16.99
N ASN A 205 -9.51 27.53 -17.87
CA ASN A 205 -10.79 28.23 -17.97
C ASN A 205 -11.91 27.60 -17.12
N ILE A 206 -11.59 26.63 -16.28
CA ILE A 206 -12.55 25.96 -15.40
C ILE A 206 -12.44 26.55 -14.00
N GLN A 207 -13.54 27.05 -13.47
CA GLN A 207 -13.57 27.51 -12.09
C GLN A 207 -13.51 26.31 -11.13
N MET A 208 -12.75 26.43 -10.05
CA MET A 208 -12.78 25.45 -8.96
C MET A 208 -14.14 25.48 -8.26
N PRO A 209 -14.56 24.37 -7.60
CA PRO A 209 -15.68 24.39 -6.67
C PRO A 209 -15.42 25.44 -5.58
N SER A 210 -16.48 25.93 -4.92
CA SER A 210 -16.32 26.68 -3.68
C SER A 210 -15.62 25.80 -2.63
N LEU A 211 -14.53 26.27 -2.07
CA LEU A 211 -13.69 25.54 -1.12
C LEU A 211 -13.49 26.37 0.13
N GLN A 212 -13.57 25.74 1.31
CA GLN A 212 -13.05 26.33 2.54
C GLN A 212 -11.60 25.87 2.72
N LYS A 213 -10.66 26.82 2.64
CA LYS A 213 -9.25 26.56 2.94
C LYS A 213 -8.97 26.97 4.38
N GLN A 214 -8.74 25.99 5.25
CA GLN A 214 -8.39 26.25 6.66
C GLN A 214 -6.99 25.72 6.92
N ARG A 215 -6.08 26.59 7.37
CA ARG A 215 -4.67 26.24 7.66
C ARG A 215 -3.97 25.50 6.50
N GLY A 216 -4.26 25.88 5.25
CA GLY A 216 -3.65 25.30 4.05
C GLY A 216 -4.27 23.99 3.56
N LEU A 217 -5.23 23.41 4.29
CA LEU A 217 -5.93 22.20 3.90
C LEU A 217 -7.26 22.52 3.21
N TYR A 218 -7.56 21.80 2.14
CA TYR A 218 -8.87 21.82 1.50
C TYR A 218 -9.88 21.05 2.35
N ILE A 219 -10.80 21.75 2.99
CA ILE A 219 -11.89 21.15 3.73
C ILE A 219 -13.10 21.08 2.80
N LYS A 220 -13.63 19.87 2.60
CA LYS A 220 -14.82 19.65 1.78
C LYS A 220 -16.05 20.26 2.46
N SER A 221 -16.71 21.19 1.77
CA SER A 221 -18.16 21.35 1.83
C SER A 221 -18.72 20.88 0.49
N PHE A 222 -19.10 19.61 0.41
CA PHE A 222 -20.05 19.12 -0.59
C PHE A 222 -21.29 18.68 0.16
#